data_AF-A7SQ25-F1
#
_entry.id   AF-A7SQ25-F1
#
_cell.length_a   1.000
_cell.length_b   1.000
_cell.length_c   1.000
_cell.angle_alpha   90.00
_cell.angle_beta   90.00
_cell.angle_gamma   90.00
#
_symmetry.space_group_name_H-M   'P 1'
#
loop_
_entity.id
_entity.type
_entity.pdbx_description
1 polymer ?
#
loop_
_entity_poly.entity_id
_entity_poly.type
_entity_poly.pdbx_seq_one_letter_code
_entity_poly.pdbx_strand_id
1 'polypeptide(L)'
;LYDQTTLWSLYDRTTLWSLYDQTTPWSLYDRTTLWSLYDRTTLWSLYDQTTLWSLYDRTTLWSFYDRTTLWSLYDRTTLWSLYDRTTLWSLYDRTTLWSLYDRTTLWSLYDQTTLWSLYDRTTLWSLYDRTTPWSLYDRTTLWSLYDRT
;
A
#
# COMPACT_ATOMS: atom_id res chain seq x y z
N LEU A 1 3.99 -24.37 -2.12
CA LEU A 1 4.24 -24.31 -0.66
C LEU A 1 3.42 -23.14 -0.16
N TYR A 2 2.19 -23.43 0.25
CA TYR A 2 1.15 -22.44 0.53
C TYR A 2 1.22 -22.08 2.00
N ASP A 3 1.35 -20.79 2.32
CA ASP A 3 1.41 -20.30 3.68
C ASP A 3 0.14 -19.51 4.03
N GLN A 4 -0.40 -19.80 5.21
CA GLN A 4 -1.56 -19.12 5.79
C GLN A 4 -1.21 -18.74 7.23
N THR A 5 -1.25 -17.45 7.53
CA THR A 5 -0.96 -16.94 8.87
C THR A 5 -2.09 -16.05 9.39
N THR A 6 -2.55 -16.39 10.59
CA THR A 6 -3.50 -15.61 11.39
C THR A 6 -2.86 -15.43 12.77
N LEU A 7 -2.65 -14.18 13.19
CA LEU A 7 -1.94 -13.88 14.43
C LEU A 7 -2.67 -12.81 15.22
N TRP A 8 -2.62 -12.94 16.55
CA TRP A 8 -3.17 -11.98 17.50
C TRP A 8 -2.14 -11.75 18.60
N SER A 9 -1.59 -10.54 18.67
CA SER A 9 -0.53 -10.24 19.63
C SER A 9 -0.48 -8.75 19.97
N LEU A 10 0.24 -8.40 21.04
CA LEU A 10 0.54 -7.00 21.32
C LEU A 10 1.61 -6.46 20.36
N TYR A 11 2.58 -7.31 20.04
CA TYR A 11 3.68 -7.06 19.13
C TYR A 11 3.77 -8.24 18.17
N ASP A 12 3.66 -7.98 16.87
CA ASP A 12 3.87 -8.99 15.84
C ASP A 12 5.08 -8.65 14.98
N ARG A 13 5.78 -9.69 14.54
CA ARG A 13 6.85 -9.59 13.56
C ARG A 13 6.82 -10.81 12.67
N THR A 14 6.35 -10.61 11.45
CA THR A 14 6.22 -11.68 10.46
C THR A 14 7.23 -11.51 9.34
N THR A 15 7.89 -12.61 9.00
CA THR A 15 8.77 -12.71 7.83
C THR A 15 8.50 -14.02 7.12
N LEU A 16 7.95 -13.98 5.91
CA LEU A 16 7.55 -15.19 5.18
C LEU A 16 8.11 -15.20 3.76
N TRP A 17 8.30 -16.42 3.25
CA TRP A 17 8.74 -16.70 1.90
C TRP A 17 7.95 -17.87 1.33
N SER A 18 7.05 -17.60 0.38
CA SER A 18 6.13 -18.63 -0.11
C SER A 18 5.85 -18.47 -1.61
N LEU A 19 5.16 -19.43 -2.22
CA LEU A 19 4.62 -19.24 -3.58
C LEU A 19 3.26 -18.53 -3.54
N TYR A 20 2.52 -18.77 -2.48
CA TYR A 20 1.18 -18.25 -2.22
C TYR A 20 1.11 -17.94 -0.74
N ASP A 21 0.93 -16.67 -0.39
CA ASP A 21 0.81 -16.24 1.00
C ASP A 21 -0.56 -15.64 1.27
N GLN A 22 -1.09 -15.93 2.45
CA GLN A 22 -2.27 -15.28 3.00
C GLN A 22 -2.01 -14.89 4.45
N THR A 23 -1.86 -13.61 4.71
CA THR A 23 -1.51 -13.08 6.04
C THR A 23 -2.60 -12.18 6.59
N THR A 24 -2.98 -12.44 7.84
CA THR A 24 -4.04 -11.70 8.56
C THR A 24 -3.71 -11.45 10.04
N PRO A 25 -2.59 -10.81 10.37
CA PRO A 25 -2.28 -10.40 11.73
C PRO A 25 -3.15 -9.24 12.23
N TRP A 26 -3.33 -9.24 13.55
CA TRP A 26 -3.96 -8.19 14.34
C TRP A 26 -3.07 -7.89 15.53
N SER A 27 -2.52 -6.68 15.60
CA SER A 27 -1.62 -6.32 16.70
C SER A 27 -1.64 -4.84 17.05
N LEU A 28 -1.02 -4.45 18.16
CA LEU A 28 -0.84 -3.03 18.47
C LEU A 28 0.35 -2.45 17.69
N TYR A 29 1.43 -3.23 17.59
CA TYR A 29 2.59 -2.96 16.76
C TYR A 29 2.83 -4.14 15.82
N ASP A 30 2.70 -3.90 14.52
CA ASP A 30 2.99 -4.90 13.50
C ASP A 30 4.24 -4.52 12.69
N ARG A 31 4.99 -5.55 12.30
CA ARG A 31 6.07 -5.43 11.34
C ARG A 31 6.07 -6.64 10.43
N THR A 32 5.64 -6.44 9.20
CA THR A 32 5.52 -7.49 8.20
C THR A 32 6.54 -7.35 7.08
N THR A 33 7.13 -8.47 6.67
CA THR A 33 7.98 -8.52 5.49
C THR A 33 7.71 -9.82 4.74
N LEU A 34 7.07 -9.74 3.58
CA LEU A 34 6.68 -10.92 2.81
C LEU A 34 7.31 -10.90 1.43
N TRP A 35 7.61 -12.09 0.94
CA TRP A 35 8.02 -12.31 -0.44
C TRP A 35 7.27 -13.52 -0.99
N SER A 36 6.46 -13.31 -2.01
CA SER A 36 5.81 -14.43 -2.70
C SER A 36 5.55 -14.18 -4.18
N LEU A 37 4.96 -15.16 -4.86
CA LEU A 37 4.48 -14.95 -6.22
C LEU A 37 3.05 -14.38 -6.23
N TYR A 38 2.22 -14.85 -5.30
CA TYR A 38 0.86 -14.36 -5.06
C TYR A 38 0.66 -14.04 -3.59
N ASP A 39 0.59 -12.75 -3.26
CA ASP A 39 0.36 -12.27 -1.90
C ASP A 39 -1.07 -11.79 -1.73
N ARG A 40 -1.67 -12.14 -0.59
CA ARG A 40 -2.88 -11.50 -0.09
C ARG A 40 -2.71 -11.17 1.38
N THR A 41 -2.65 -9.88 1.67
CA THR A 41 -2.41 -9.38 3.01
C THR A 41 -3.62 -8.59 3.50
N THR A 42 -4.00 -8.79 4.76
CA THR A 42 -4.99 -7.96 5.44
C THR A 42 -4.51 -7.67 6.84
N LEU A 43 -4.06 -6.45 7.11
CA LEU A 43 -3.44 -6.10 8.38
C LEU A 43 -4.30 -5.10 9.14
N TRP A 44 -4.32 -5.27 10.46
CA TRP A 44 -4.93 -4.34 11.38
C TRP A 44 -3.97 -4.05 12.51
N SER A 45 -3.58 -2.78 12.66
CA SER A 45 -2.73 -2.41 13.78
C SER A 45 -2.94 -0.98 14.26
N LEU A 46 -2.24 -0.59 15.34
CA LEU A 46 -2.15 0.82 15.72
C LEU A 46 -0.92 1.46 15.05
N TYR A 47 0.18 0.73 15.02
CA TYR A 47 1.40 1.08 14.29
C TYR A 47 1.77 -0.08 13.36
N ASP A 48 1.79 0.17 12.05
CA ASP A 48 2.18 -0.82 11.05
C ASP A 48 3.47 -0.40 10.33
N GLN A 49 4.30 -1.40 10.04
CA GLN A 49 5.37 -1.27 9.07
C GLN A 49 5.38 -2.48 8.14
N THR A 50 5.02 -2.26 6.88
CA THR A 50 4.89 -3.31 5.88
C THR A 50 5.90 -3.17 4.77
N THR A 51 6.45 -4.30 4.34
CA THR A 51 7.29 -4.39 3.16
C THR A 51 6.95 -5.65 2.39
N LEU A 52 6.35 -5.51 1.21
CA LEU A 52 5.93 -6.64 0.39
C LEU A 52 6.62 -6.62 -0.96
N TRP A 53 6.93 -7.82 -1.43
CA TRP A 53 7.52 -8.09 -2.73
C TRP A 53 6.78 -9.26 -3.36
N SER A 54 6.04 -8.99 -4.43
CA SER A 54 5.29 -10.05 -5.09
C SER A 54 5.22 -9.90 -6.61
N LEU A 55 4.69 -10.90 -7.30
CA LEU A 55 4.32 -10.73 -8.70
C LEU A 55 2.89 -10.20 -8.80
N TYR A 56 1.99 -10.77 -8.01
CA TYR A 56 0.63 -10.31 -7.83
C TYR A 56 0.39 -10.03 -6.34
N ASP A 57 0.10 -8.79 -5.99
CA ASP A 57 -0.25 -8.40 -4.63
C ASP A 57 -1.70 -7.95 -4.51
N ARG A 58 -2.29 -8.26 -3.36
CA ARG A 58 -3.53 -7.64 -2.91
C ARG A 58 -3.42 -7.31 -1.44
N THR A 59 -3.28 -6.03 -1.16
CA THR A 59 -3.12 -5.49 0.19
C THR A 59 -4.37 -4.77 0.67
N THR A 60 -4.69 -4.95 1.94
CA THR A 60 -5.66 -4.13 2.66
C THR A 60 -5.13 -3.85 4.05
N LEU A 61 -4.78 -2.61 4.34
CA LEU A 61 -4.27 -2.24 5.67
C LEU A 61 -5.19 -1.23 6.34
N TRP A 62 -5.28 -1.39 7.66
CA TRP A 62 -5.95 -0.44 8.53
C TRP A 62 -5.08 -0.17 9.74
N SER A 63 -4.63 1.07 9.90
CA SER A 63 -3.95 1.45 11.15
C SER A 63 -4.14 2.91 11.56
N PHE A 64 -3.54 3.31 12.67
CA PHE A 64 -3.42 4.73 13.02
C PHE A 64 -2.20 5.37 12.36
N TYR A 65 -1.08 4.63 12.31
CA TYR A 65 0.19 5.06 11.75
C TYR A 65 0.75 3.97 10.85
N ASP A 66 0.72 4.22 9.55
CA ASP A 66 1.10 3.25 8.54
C ASP A 66 2.36 3.69 7.80
N ARG A 67 3.29 2.75 7.66
CA ARG A 67 4.41 2.88 6.72
C ARG A 67 4.47 1.66 5.81
N THR A 68 4.16 1.90 4.54
CA THR A 68 4.06 0.82 3.56
C THR A 68 5.10 0.97 2.46
N THR A 69 5.68 -0.16 2.06
CA THR A 69 6.56 -0.24 0.89
C THR A 69 6.20 -1.47 0.09
N LEU A 70 5.71 -1.27 -1.13
CA LEU A 70 5.19 -2.33 -1.98
C LEU A 70 5.93 -2.36 -3.31
N TRP A 71 6.35 -3.56 -3.71
CA TRP A 71 6.96 -3.85 -4.99
C TRP A 71 6.22 -5.01 -5.63
N SER A 72 5.55 -4.76 -6.75
CA SER A 72 4.88 -5.82 -7.49
C SER A 72 4.89 -5.64 -9.00
N LEU A 73 4.42 -6.64 -9.74
CA LEU A 73 4.13 -6.47 -11.16
C LEU A 73 2.69 -6.00 -11.35
N TYR A 74 1.77 -6.61 -10.61
CA TYR A 74 0.37 -6.20 -10.50
C TYR A 74 0.02 -5.96 -9.04
N ASP A 75 -0.34 -4.72 -8.71
CA ASP A 75 -0.68 -4.34 -7.36
C ASP A 75 -2.14 -3.89 -7.25
N ARG A 76 -2.77 -4.30 -6.14
CA ARG A 76 -4.04 -3.74 -5.73
C ARG A 76 -4.01 -3.44 -4.25
N THR A 77 -4.02 -2.14 -3.95
CA THR A 77 -3.82 -1.67 -2.58
C THR A 77 -5.02 -0.89 -2.08
N THR A 78 -5.35 -1.09 -0.82
CA THR A 78 -6.36 -0.30 -0.12
C THR A 78 -5.83 0.01 1.27
N LEU A 79 -5.68 1.29 1.56
CA LEU A 79 -5.03 1.77 2.78
C LEU A 79 -5.94 2.76 3.49
N TRP A 80 -6.07 2.58 4.78
CA TRP A 80 -6.86 3.42 5.67
C TRP A 80 -6.05 3.73 6.92
N SER A 81 -5.68 5.00 7.10
CA SER A 81 -4.99 5.42 8.32
C SER A 81 -5.35 6.82 8.82
N LEU A 82 -4.77 7.23 9.95
CA LEU A 82 -4.69 8.66 10.27
C LEU A 82 -3.44 9.30 9.65
N TYR A 83 -2.31 8.60 9.72
CA TYR A 83 -1.02 9.03 9.20
C TYR A 83 -0.43 7.96 8.31
N ASP A 84 -0.43 8.23 7.01
CA ASP A 84 0.08 7.31 6.00
C ASP A 84 1.40 7.81 5.43
N ARG A 85 2.33 6.87 5.27
CA ARG A 85 3.46 7.03 4.36
C ARG A 85 3.60 5.82 3.47
N THR A 86 3.35 6.03 2.19
CA THR A 86 3.31 4.94 1.22
C THR A 86 4.35 5.13 0.14
N THR A 87 4.98 4.04 -0.23
CA THR A 87 5.88 4.00 -1.39
C THR A 87 5.56 2.75 -2.18
N LEU A 88 5.17 2.94 -3.42
CA LEU A 88 4.72 1.86 -4.26
C LEU A 88 5.44 1.88 -5.60
N TRP A 89 5.86 0.69 -6.03
CA TRP A 89 6.46 0.44 -7.33
C TRP A 89 5.75 -0.74 -7.98
N SER A 90 5.10 -0.52 -9.12
CA SER A 90 4.61 -1.64 -9.93
C SER A 90 4.66 -1.41 -11.44
N LEU A 91 4.20 -2.40 -12.21
CA LEU A 91 3.92 -2.19 -13.63
C LEU A 91 2.45 -1.79 -13.85
N TYR A 92 1.52 -2.42 -13.13
CA TYR A 92 0.10 -2.08 -13.14
C TYR A 92 -0.41 -1.88 -11.71
N ASP A 93 -0.84 -0.65 -11.43
CA ASP A 93 -1.31 -0.26 -10.12
C ASP A 93 -2.78 0.10 -10.09
N ARG A 94 -3.42 -0.35 -9.01
CA ARG A 94 -4.67 0.22 -8.55
C ARG A 94 -4.63 0.46 -7.06
N THR A 95 -4.61 1.74 -6.69
CA THR A 95 -4.48 2.14 -5.29
C THR A 95 -5.68 2.94 -4.83
N THR A 96 -6.06 2.74 -3.57
CA THR A 96 -7.08 3.55 -2.90
C THR A 96 -6.59 3.89 -1.51
N LEU A 97 -6.47 5.17 -1.22
CA LEU A 97 -5.92 5.69 0.02
C LEU A 97 -6.91 6.62 0.70
N TRP A 98 -7.11 6.38 1.99
CA TRP A 98 -7.92 7.19 2.88
C TRP A 98 -7.11 7.53 4.11
N SER A 99 -6.76 8.80 4.28
CA SER A 99 -5.97 9.22 5.43
C SER A 99 -6.30 10.63 5.92
N LEU A 100 -5.87 10.99 7.12
CA LEU A 100 -5.96 12.38 7.55
C LEU A 100 -4.73 13.16 7.07
N TYR A 101 -3.54 12.55 7.19
CA TYR A 101 -2.29 13.02 6.63
C TYR A 101 -1.68 11.94 5.75
N ASP A 102 -1.50 12.22 4.47
CA ASP A 102 -0.84 11.31 3.54
C ASP A 102 0.50 11.85 3.04
N ARG A 103 1.41 10.91 2.80
CA ARG A 103 2.56 11.11 1.92
C ARG A 103 2.75 9.88 1.05
N THR A 104 2.41 10.06 -0.23
CA THR A 104 2.50 9.01 -1.23
C THR A 104 3.63 9.25 -2.21
N THR A 105 4.26 8.15 -2.61
CA THR A 105 5.16 8.12 -3.76
C THR A 105 4.85 6.89 -4.58
N LEU A 106 4.37 7.09 -5.80
CA LEU A 106 3.97 6.03 -6.70
C LEU A 106 4.78 6.07 -7.99
N TRP A 107 5.25 4.90 -8.40
CA TRP A 107 5.92 4.68 -9.67
C TRP A 107 5.29 3.49 -10.37
N SER A 108 4.70 3.73 -11.55
CA SER A 108 4.08 2.66 -12.32
C SER A 108 4.17 2.87 -13.81
N LEU A 109 3.81 1.86 -14.61
CA LEU A 109 3.61 2.07 -16.05
C LEU A 109 2.15 2.46 -16.33
N TYR A 110 1.20 1.77 -15.70
CA TYR A 110 -0.21 2.14 -15.68
C TYR A 110 -0.65 2.33 -14.23
N ASP A 111 -1.12 3.53 -13.90
CA ASP A 111 -1.68 3.81 -12.57
C ASP A 111 -3.18 4.12 -12.61
N GLN A 112 -3.88 3.65 -11.59
CA GLN A 112 -5.19 4.14 -11.21
C GLN A 112 -5.24 4.40 -9.71
N THR A 113 -5.19 5.67 -9.34
CA THR A 113 -5.13 6.15 -7.96
C THR A 113 -6.41 6.86 -7.57
N THR A 114 -6.94 6.51 -6.39
CA THR A 114 -7.97 7.30 -5.72
C THR A 114 -7.46 7.69 -4.34
N LEU A 115 -7.36 8.99 -4.09
CA LEU A 115 -6.79 9.54 -2.87
C LEU A 115 -7.84 10.39 -2.15
N TRP A 116 -8.00 10.17 -0.85
CA TRP A 116 -8.86 10.97 0.00
C TRP A 116 -8.10 11.34 1.26
N SER A 117 -7.76 12.61 1.41
CA SER A 117 -7.07 13.06 2.62
C SER A 117 -7.32 14.49 3.02
N LEU A 118 -7.16 14.82 4.31
CA LEU A 118 -7.26 16.21 4.74
C LEU A 118 -6.02 17.00 4.29
N TYR A 119 -4.84 16.39 4.45
CA TYR A 119 -3.55 16.92 4.02
C TYR A 119 -2.81 15.87 3.20
N ASP A 120 -2.44 16.24 1.97
CA ASP A 120 -1.79 15.34 1.03
C ASP A 120 -0.44 15.87 0.53
N ARG A 121 0.50 14.95 0.35
CA ARG A 121 1.69 15.16 -0.47
C ARG A 121 1.92 13.94 -1.37
N THR A 122 1.62 14.12 -2.65
CA THR A 122 1.76 13.09 -3.67
C THR A 122 2.94 13.35 -4.60
N THR A 123 3.66 12.30 -4.91
CA THR A 123 4.59 12.25 -6.04
C THR A 123 4.26 11.05 -6.89
N LEU A 124 3.90 11.27 -8.14
CA LEU A 124 3.47 10.23 -9.06
C LEU A 124 4.24 10.27 -10.36
N TRP A 125 4.71 9.10 -10.78
CA TRP A 125 5.39 8.90 -12.05
C TRP A 125 4.73 7.71 -12.76
N SER A 126 4.11 7.96 -13.90
CA SER A 126 3.54 6.90 -14.71
C SER A 126 3.62 7.18 -16.21
N LEU A 127 3.46 6.15 -17.04
CA LEU A 127 3.30 6.34 -18.48
C LEU A 127 1.84 6.72 -18.80
N TYR A 128 0.91 6.03 -18.15
CA TYR A 128 -0.52 6.26 -18.21
C TYR A 128 -1.06 6.43 -16.80
N ASP A 129 -1.69 7.58 -16.53
CA ASP A 129 -2.24 7.92 -15.23
C ASP A 129 -3.74 8.12 -15.27
N ARG A 130 -4.39 7.70 -14.18
CA ARG A 130 -5.74 8.13 -13.84
C ARG A 130 -5.83 8.36 -12.33
N THR A 131 -5.61 9.61 -11.96
CA THR A 131 -5.67 10.09 -10.57
C THR A 131 -7.03 10.73 -10.26
N THR A 132 -7.63 10.37 -9.13
CA THR A 132 -8.80 11.07 -8.57
C THR A 132 -8.51 11.51 -7.13
N PRO A 133 -7.85 12.66 -6.93
CA PRO A 133 -7.55 13.18 -5.59
C PRO A 133 -8.72 13.98 -5.02
N TRP A 134 -8.95 13.83 -3.72
CA TRP A 134 -9.80 14.70 -2.93
C TRP A 134 -9.06 15.09 -1.66
N SER A 135 -8.78 16.39 -1.52
CA SER A 135 -8.12 16.89 -0.32
C SER A 135 -8.40 18.35 -0.04
N LEU A 136 -8.28 18.73 1.23
CA LEU A 136 -8.43 20.12 1.66
C LEU A 136 -7.14 20.91 1.45
N TYR A 137 -5.99 20.25 1.66
CA TYR A 137 -4.67 20.82 1.45
C TYR A 137 -3.78 19.81 0.73
N ASP A 138 -3.32 20.13 -0.48
CA ASP A 138 -2.46 19.23 -1.25
C ASP A 138 -1.18 19.87 -1.77
N ARG A 139 -0.20 18.99 -2.00
CA ARG A 139 0.92 19.26 -2.89
C ARG A 139 1.18 18.04 -3.75
N THR A 140 0.85 18.18 -5.03
CA THR A 140 0.98 17.12 -6.03
C THR A 140 2.10 17.41 -7.02
N THR A 141 2.98 16.44 -7.23
CA THR A 141 3.95 16.43 -8.34
C THR A 141 3.67 15.22 -9.23
N LEU A 142 3.18 15.47 -10.45
CA LEU A 142 2.79 14.45 -11.41
C LEU A 142 3.71 14.49 -12.64
N TRP A 143 4.24 13.33 -13.03
CA TRP A 143 4.89 13.13 -14.32
C TRP A 143 4.20 11.99 -15.05
N SER A 144 3.46 12.32 -16.11
CA SER A 144 2.80 11.34 -16.96
C SER A 144 2.87 11.72 -18.44
N LEU A 145 3.01 10.71 -19.31
CA LEU A 145 2.92 10.90 -20.75
C LEU A 145 1.45 11.01 -21.19
N TYR A 146 0.56 10.28 -20.51
CA TYR A 146 -0.88 10.26 -20.75
C TYR A 146 -1.62 10.37 -19.43
N ASP A 147 -2.11 11.57 -19.13
CA ASP A 147 -2.83 11.86 -17.90
C ASP A 147 -4.34 12.04 -18.13
N ARG A 148 -5.14 11.47 -17.24
CA ARG A 148 -6.57 11.73 -17.11
C ARG A 148 -6.93 11.93 -15.63
N THR A 149 -6.92 13.20 -15.24
CA THR A 149 -7.50 13.70 -13.99
C THR A 149 -9.02 13.90 -14.07
#